data_AF-A0A496WA47-F1
#
_entry.id   AF-A0A496WA47-F1
#
_cell.length_a   1.000
_cell.length_b   1.000
_cell.length_c   1.000
_cell.angle_alpha   90.00
_cell.angle_beta   90.00
_cell.angle_gamma   90.00
#
_symmetry.space_group_name_H-M   'P 1'
#
loop_
_entity.id
_entity.type
_entity.pdbx_description
1 polymer ?
#
loop_
_entity_poly.entity_id
_entity_poly.type
_entity_poly.pdbx_seq_one_letter_code
_entity_poly.pdbx_strand_id
1 'polypeptide(L)'
;MEFLFMKGWDYGKSIVVRSPLLKDIVTTQSLAQLTNITETIPKDLEDGGEEIDRFDLRDKRYQFATDITILLTNELTKANRQQERNDNPQILVDLLQEIICDENTHFRFG
;
A
#
# COMPACT_ATOMS: atom_id res chain seq x y z
N MET A 1 0.88 4.13 10.45
CA MET A 1 1.77 4.03 9.29
C MET A 1 0.96 4.42 8.09
N GLU A 2 1.58 5.14 7.18
CA GLU A 2 0.94 5.69 6.00
C GLU A 2 1.49 5.00 4.75
N PHE A 3 0.61 4.57 3.84
CA PHE A 3 0.98 4.09 2.51
C PHE A 3 0.83 5.27 1.55
N LEU A 4 1.95 5.80 1.08
CA LEU A 4 1.98 6.89 0.11
C LEU A 4 2.27 6.32 -1.28
N PHE A 5 1.26 6.22 -2.12
CA PHE A 5 1.40 5.72 -3.50
C PHE A 5 1.98 6.78 -4.42
N MET A 6 2.67 6.34 -5.47
CA MET A 6 3.36 7.23 -6.41
C MET A 6 3.10 6.84 -7.87
N LYS A 7 2.84 7.86 -8.69
CA LYS A 7 2.69 7.77 -10.14
C LYS A 7 3.95 8.27 -10.82
N GLY A 8 4.92 7.36 -11.04
CA GLY A 8 6.28 7.77 -11.36
C GLY A 8 6.88 8.56 -10.20
N TRP A 9 7.05 9.87 -10.39
CA TRP A 9 7.59 10.80 -9.37
C TRP A 9 6.52 11.63 -8.66
N ASP A 10 5.28 11.60 -9.15
CA ASP A 10 4.19 12.36 -8.55
C ASP A 10 3.62 11.63 -7.33
N TYR A 11 3.36 12.37 -6.27
CA TYR A 11 2.66 11.86 -5.09
C TYR A 11 1.19 11.58 -5.43
N GLY A 12 0.77 10.34 -5.16
CA GLY A 12 -0.59 9.86 -5.33
C GLY A 12 -1.40 9.93 -4.04
N LYS A 13 -2.36 9.02 -3.91
CA LYS A 13 -3.19 8.92 -2.71
C LYS A 13 -2.36 8.43 -1.52
N SER A 14 -2.67 8.98 -0.36
CA SER A 14 -2.10 8.55 0.91
C SER A 14 -3.15 7.84 1.76
N ILE A 15 -2.81 6.67 2.30
CA ILE A 15 -3.73 5.82 3.08
C ILE A 15 -3.13 5.51 4.43
N VAL A 16 -3.78 5.99 5.49
CA VAL A 16 -3.36 5.75 6.88
C VAL A 16 -3.91 4.42 7.38
N VAL A 17 -3.01 3.52 7.77
CA VAL A 17 -3.34 2.24 8.38
C VAL A 17 -2.93 2.23 9.86
N ARG A 18 -3.90 1.88 10.72
CA ARG A 18 -3.72 1.77 12.17
C ARG A 18 -3.47 0.32 12.59
N SER A 19 -2.90 0.14 13.79
CA SER A 19 -2.86 -1.18 14.44
C SER A 19 -4.28 -1.59 14.85
N PRO A 20 -4.73 -2.86 14.71
CA PRO A 20 -3.96 -4.07 14.38
C PRO A 20 -3.81 -4.38 12.89
N LEU A 21 -4.63 -3.79 12.01
CA LEU A 21 -4.63 -4.08 10.57
C LEU A 21 -3.24 -3.96 9.92
N LEU A 22 -2.46 -2.97 10.36
CA LEU A 22 -1.08 -2.79 9.91
C LEU A 22 -0.24 -4.05 10.08
N LYS A 23 -0.36 -4.74 11.21
CA LYS A 23 0.41 -5.96 11.50
C LYS A 23 0.08 -7.06 10.50
N ASP A 24 -1.19 -7.19 10.15
CA ASP A 24 -1.65 -8.20 9.21
C ASP A 24 -1.14 -7.90 7.79
N ILE A 25 -1.06 -6.62 7.40
CA ILE A 25 -0.53 -6.20 6.10
C ILE A 25 0.99 -6.42 6.00
N VAL A 26 1.77 -5.99 7.00
CA VAL A 26 3.25 -6.10 6.93
C VAL A 26 3.76 -7.53 7.03
N THR A 27 2.92 -8.47 7.46
CA THR A 27 3.24 -9.91 7.52
C THR A 27 2.82 -10.68 6.27
N THR A 28 2.25 -10.00 5.27
CA THR A 28 1.92 -10.61 3.97
C THR A 28 3.19 -11.04 3.24
N GLN A 29 3.10 -12.17 2.51
CA GLN A 29 4.24 -12.73 1.79
C GLN A 29 4.67 -11.79 0.66
N SER A 30 3.72 -11.13 -0.02
CA SER A 30 4.04 -10.19 -1.08
C SER A 30 4.92 -9.04 -0.59
N LEU A 31 4.63 -8.48 0.58
CA LEU A 31 5.33 -7.31 1.09
C LEU A 31 6.79 -7.65 1.45
N ALA A 32 7.03 -8.84 2.00
CA ALA A 32 8.37 -9.35 2.27
C ALA A 32 9.21 -9.59 0.99
N GLN A 33 8.55 -9.72 -0.17
CA GLN A 33 9.19 -9.91 -1.47
C GLN A 33 9.27 -8.64 -2.31
N LEU A 34 8.68 -7.53 -1.85
CA LEU A 34 8.81 -6.26 -2.55
C LEU A 34 10.25 -5.78 -2.46
N THR A 35 10.77 -5.33 -3.60
CA THR A 35 12.10 -4.74 -3.66
C THR A 35 11.99 -3.29 -3.25
N ASN A 36 12.70 -2.90 -2.20
CA ASN A 36 12.93 -1.50 -1.89
C ASN A 36 14.04 -0.98 -2.82
N ILE A 37 13.75 0.10 -3.53
CA ILE A 37 14.65 0.75 -4.46
C ILE A 37 14.92 2.15 -3.93
N THR A 38 16.20 2.49 -3.79
CA THR A 38 16.66 3.86 -3.55
C THR A 38 16.91 4.53 -4.89
N GLU A 39 16.23 5.63 -5.17
CA GLU A 39 16.40 6.39 -6.40
C GLU A 39 16.58 7.88 -6.12
N THR A 40 17.31 8.58 -6.98
CA THR A 40 17.49 10.04 -6.89
C THR A 40 16.37 10.75 -7.63
N ILE A 41 15.70 11.69 -6.97
CA ILE A 41 14.64 12.51 -7.57
C ILE A 41 15.23 13.37 -8.70
N PRO A 42 14.59 13.43 -9.89
CA PRO A 42 15.01 14.30 -11.00
C PRO A 42 15.18 15.76 -10.58
N LYS A 43 16.26 16.41 -11.05
CA LYS A 43 16.66 17.77 -10.63
C LYS A 43 15.67 18.88 -10.99
N ASP A 44 14.76 18.60 -11.92
CA ASP A 44 13.71 19.50 -12.39
C ASP A 44 12.44 19.50 -11.51
N LEU A 45 12.38 18.65 -10.49
CA LEU A 45 11.28 18.59 -9.52
C LEU A 45 11.61 19.35 -8.23
N GLU A 46 10.59 19.62 -7.41
CA GLU A 46 10.67 20.42 -6.18
C GLU A 46 11.75 19.92 -5.19
N ASP A 47 11.90 18.59 -5.07
CA ASP A 47 12.90 17.91 -4.21
C ASP A 47 14.08 17.32 -5.02
N GLY A 48 14.41 17.95 -6.16
CA GLY A 48 15.35 17.41 -7.12
C GLY A 48 16.77 17.19 -6.57
N GLY A 49 17.28 15.96 -6.73
CA GLY A 49 18.59 15.54 -6.25
C GLY A 49 18.60 14.81 -4.90
N GLU A 50 17.46 14.74 -4.21
CA GLU A 50 17.33 13.95 -2.98
C GLU A 50 17.20 12.45 -3.30
N GLU A 51 17.69 11.61 -2.39
CA GLU A 51 17.47 10.16 -2.45
C GLU A 51 16.17 9.79 -1.73
N ILE A 52 15.36 8.94 -2.37
CA ILE A 52 14.11 8.44 -1.82
C ILE A 52 14.06 6.91 -1.92
N ASP A 53 13.66 6.29 -0.82
CA ASP A 53 13.36 4.85 -0.76
C ASP A 53 11.89 4.61 -1.09
N ARG A 54 11.64 3.70 -2.03
CA ARG A 54 10.29 3.30 -2.45
C ARG A 54 10.23 1.82 -2.83
N PHE A 55 9.09 1.19 -2.55
CA PHE A 55 8.83 -0.18 -2.97
C PHE A 55 8.27 -0.20 -4.39
N ASP A 56 8.88 -0.99 -5.28
CA ASP A 56 8.35 -1.21 -6.63
C ASP A 56 7.18 -2.19 -6.59
N LEU A 57 6.02 -1.72 -7.03
CA LEU A 57 4.79 -2.49 -6.99
C LEU A 57 4.63 -3.38 -8.23
N ARG A 58 5.26 -3.07 -9.36
CA ARG A 58 4.88 -3.60 -10.68
C ARG A 58 4.93 -5.13 -10.75
N ASP A 59 6.03 -5.72 -10.30
CA ASP A 59 6.25 -7.17 -10.41
C ASP A 59 5.40 -7.99 -9.43
N LYS A 60 4.99 -7.38 -8.32
CA LYS A 60 4.26 -8.06 -7.23
C LYS A 60 2.84 -7.56 -7.07
N ARG A 61 2.37 -6.68 -7.95
CA ARG A 61 1.08 -5.98 -7.83
C ARG A 61 -0.06 -6.93 -7.56
N TYR A 62 -0.26 -7.92 -8.43
CA TYR A 62 -1.38 -8.85 -8.31
C TYR A 62 -1.22 -9.81 -7.14
N GLN A 63 0.02 -10.16 -6.76
CA GLN A 63 0.24 -10.93 -5.54
C GLN A 63 -0.13 -10.10 -4.30
N PHE A 64 0.26 -8.83 -4.26
CA PHE A 64 -0.09 -7.95 -3.14
C PHE A 64 -1.60 -7.67 -3.09
N ALA A 65 -2.24 -7.45 -4.24
CA ALA A 65 -3.69 -7.33 -4.35
C ALA A 65 -4.41 -8.60 -3.82
N THR A 66 -3.85 -9.78 -4.10
CA THR A 66 -4.38 -11.05 -3.60
C THR A 66 -4.27 -11.13 -2.08
N ASP A 67 -3.10 -10.79 -1.53
CA ASP A 67 -2.86 -10.79 -0.08
C ASP A 67 -3.82 -9.81 0.63
N ILE A 68 -4.03 -8.60 0.09
CA ILE A 68 -5.00 -7.62 0.60
C ILE A 68 -6.44 -8.13 0.51
N THR A 69 -6.80 -8.83 -0.56
CA THR A 69 -8.15 -9.40 -0.74
C THR A 69 -8.45 -10.49 0.29
N ILE A 70 -7.45 -11.31 0.64
CA ILE A 70 -7.56 -12.31 1.72
C ILE A 70 -7.82 -11.61 3.05
N LEU A 71 -7.07 -10.56 3.36
CA LEU A 71 -7.29 -9.77 4.58
C LEU A 71 -8.69 -9.14 4.59
N LEU A 72 -9.15 -8.60 3.46
CA LEU A 72 -10.48 -7.99 3.33
C LEU A 72 -11.58 -9.00 3.62
N THR A 73 -11.47 -10.20 3.05
CA THR A 73 -12.43 -11.29 3.27
C THR A 73 -12.50 -11.69 4.75
N ASN A 74 -11.35 -11.73 5.43
CA ASN A 74 -11.27 -12.02 6.86
C ASN A 74 -11.95 -10.92 7.70
N GLU A 75 -11.67 -9.64 7.42
CA GLU A 75 -12.25 -8.52 8.15
C GLU A 75 -13.76 -8.40 7.93
N LEU A 76 -14.26 -8.63 6.70
CA LEU A 76 -15.70 -8.68 6.42
C LEU A 76 -16.39 -9.83 7.16
N THR A 77 -15.75 -10.99 7.24
CA THR A 77 -16.28 -12.14 7.99
C THR A 77 -16.36 -11.84 9.49
N LYS A 78 -15.36 -11.16 10.06
CA LYS A 78 -15.38 -10.71 11.47
C LYS A 78 -16.48 -9.69 11.72
N ALA A 79 -16.60 -8.68 10.86
CA ALA A 79 -17.61 -7.63 10.96
C ALA A 79 -19.05 -8.20 10.95
N ASN A 80 -19.31 -9.17 10.06
CA ASN A 80 -20.60 -9.86 10.01
C ASN A 80 -20.94 -10.64 11.28
N ARG A 81 -19.93 -11.11 12.04
CA ARG A 81 -20.12 -11.86 13.29
C ARG A 81 -20.24 -10.96 14.51
N GLN A 82 -19.52 -9.85 14.54
CA GLN A 82 -19.35 -9.00 15.74
C GLN A 82 -20.30 -7.79 15.75
N GLN A 83 -20.92 -7.41 14.61
CA GLN A 83 -21.79 -6.23 14.49
C GLN A 83 -21.17 -4.91 14.98
N GLU A 84 -19.84 -4.84 15.06
CA GLU A 84 -19.13 -3.62 15.43
C GLU A 84 -18.77 -2.81 14.19
N ARG A 85 -18.73 -1.49 14.36
CA ARG A 85 -18.29 -0.57 13.31
C ARG A 85 -16.77 -0.67 13.20
N ASN A 86 -16.31 -1.28 12.11
CA ASN A 86 -14.90 -1.49 11.81
C ASN A 86 -14.58 -0.87 10.45
N ASP A 87 -13.64 0.08 10.43
CA ASP A 87 -13.22 0.79 9.21
C ASP A 87 -12.17 -0.01 8.40
N ASN A 88 -11.64 -1.12 8.94
CA ASN A 88 -10.61 -1.94 8.29
C ASN A 88 -11.02 -2.42 6.89
N PRO A 89 -12.27 -2.88 6.63
CA PRO A 89 -12.67 -3.26 5.28
C PRO A 89 -12.57 -2.10 4.29
N GLN A 90 -12.96 -0.88 4.69
CA GLN A 90 -12.85 0.29 3.81
C GLN A 90 -11.39 0.64 3.52
N ILE A 91 -10.53 0.61 4.54
CA ILE A 91 -9.08 0.83 4.37
C ILE A 91 -8.48 -0.19 3.40
N LEU A 92 -8.86 -1.46 3.51
CA LEU A 92 -8.38 -2.53 2.63
C LEU A 92 -8.92 -2.38 1.20
N VAL A 93 -10.16 -1.92 1.01
CA VAL A 93 -10.70 -1.58 -0.31
C VAL A 93 -9.92 -0.42 -0.94
N ASP A 94 -9.67 0.64 -0.16
CA ASP A 94 -8.89 1.78 -0.63
C ASP A 94 -7.46 1.37 -1.03
N LEU A 95 -6.80 0.53 -0.23
CA LEU A 95 -5.49 -0.03 -0.56
C LEU A 95 -5.56 -0.86 -1.85
N LEU A 96 -6.56 -1.73 -1.98
CA LEU A 96 -6.72 -2.57 -3.16
C LEU A 96 -6.89 -1.72 -4.43
N GLN A 97 -7.69 -0.66 -4.36
CA GLN A 97 -7.87 0.28 -5.47
C GLN A 97 -6.56 0.93 -5.90
N GLU A 98 -5.76 1.41 -4.94
CA GLU A 98 -4.47 2.02 -5.26
C GLU A 98 -3.45 0.99 -5.76
N ILE A 99 -3.48 -0.24 -5.24
CA ILE A 99 -2.58 -1.31 -5.69
C ILE A 99 -2.87 -1.70 -7.13
N ILE A 100 -4.14 -1.90 -7.50
CA ILE A 100 -4.50 -2.34 -8.86
C ILE A 100 -4.50 -1.20 -9.88
N CYS A 101 -4.38 0.06 -9.44
CA CYS A 101 -4.28 1.21 -10.31
C CYS A 101 -2.97 1.16 -11.12
N ASP A 102 -3.09 1.13 -12.45
CA ASP A 102 -1.92 0.98 -13.33
C ASP A 102 -0.93 2.15 -13.23
N GLU A 103 -1.45 3.34 -12.94
CA GLU A 103 -0.65 4.55 -12.76
C GLU A 103 0.23 4.49 -11.51
N ASN A 104 -0.15 3.73 -10.47
CA ASN A 104 0.62 3.61 -9.25
C ASN A 104 1.74 2.59 -9.44
N THR A 105 2.95 3.10 -9.59
CA THR A 105 4.16 2.30 -9.86
C THR A 105 4.90 1.91 -8.60
N HIS A 106 4.85 2.77 -7.57
CA HIS A 106 5.57 2.59 -6.32
C HIS A 106 4.70 3.00 -5.14
N PHE A 107 5.12 2.63 -3.94
CA PHE A 107 4.67 3.26 -2.72
C PHE A 107 5.81 3.35 -1.70
N ARG A 108 5.67 4.22 -0.71
CA ARG A 108 6.56 4.27 0.46
C ARG A 108 5.76 4.25 1.75
N PHE A 109 6.44 3.88 2.84
CA PHE A 109 5.91 4.06 4.18
C PHE A 109 6.20 5.48 4.68
N GLY A 110 5.17 6.12 5.23
CA GLY A 110 5.22 7.33 6.04
C GLY A 110 4.93 7.06 7.52
#